data_AF-A0A8T3WPI1-F1
#
_entry.id   AF-A0A8T3WPI1-F1
#
_cell.length_a   1.000
_cell.length_b   1.000
_cell.length_c   1.000
_cell.angle_alpha   90.00
_cell.angle_beta   90.00
_cell.angle_gamma   90.00
#
_symmetry.space_group_name_H-M   'P 1'
#
loop_
_entity.id
_entity.type
_entity.pdbx_description
1 polymer ?
#
loop_
_entity_poly.entity_id
_entity_poly.type
_entity_poly.pdbx_seq_one_letter_code
_entity_poly.pdbx_strand_id
1 'polypeptide(L)'
;MSKVVTDPIFNKEPGMGLNANPFEGEMHIDLTAPMGALSGLYYGLMFQLGKVGFATYKIEETIDVTPVFKQYYDLTIQQKQALEAQVKAGLGQIATSIHDYELIWHDLRKYKEFMDYYTKIEQGNKLAKSKDKKEKEEGEKLKKEGLQLLRSVFIDQVDAHTGEGIALRTITQRWPTIIVDFMRLDDSDTDQRKLAERYHITEAEGAVLSTKNKLFIEWRDNLFKPTLSDRYKQILRLVEARKTSIEQYTEMLKPVIGRYKLINDALEKPEGRTFGLTTFFQPGAQAYSLDYSRIWSFMPFAPAEKYKVTRDYLDEIPLSRTGFTKSEIDEIKNGFERAGDKLPKSVSALPVEPSIDKIVRDSVKKVEKEYNVKLTFKDVFDARNNLVKLFTSRSMQVVGGKNVGHGGTWLFSPYFIFIDMPFLRFVYHSPGGGEFEDLMVDNMTVKNRTQNVIIVTLLEVIAREKQLENYISRLLGEMGVVKTKEGSVLKTIEDMAKDQYPEFFGGERPTEKPKGKEMTEPLKKAQHALGDILSSFGLRFDWLRARGPYEFAMDDRIAEMFQVETMVQGYLYVLRYLQRGVNVPGIRL
;
A
#
# COMPACT_ATOMS: atom_id res chain seq x y z
N MET A 1 -9.76 -7.03 17.77
CA MET A 1 -10.76 -7.67 16.88
C MET A 1 -11.00 -6.75 15.70
N SER A 2 -10.95 -7.21 14.44
CA SER A 2 -11.38 -6.39 13.30
C SER A 2 -12.86 -6.06 13.46
N LYS A 3 -13.19 -4.80 13.78
CA LYS A 3 -14.58 -4.34 13.97
C LYS A 3 -15.32 -4.08 12.66
N VAL A 4 -14.62 -4.00 11.53
CA VAL A 4 -15.18 -3.48 10.26
C VAL A 4 -16.06 -4.50 9.54
N VAL A 5 -15.66 -5.77 9.52
CA VAL A 5 -16.39 -6.87 8.88
C VAL A 5 -17.14 -7.75 9.91
N THR A 6 -17.04 -7.44 11.20
CA THR A 6 -17.80 -8.14 12.26
C THR A 6 -19.12 -7.47 12.63
N ASP A 7 -19.39 -6.25 12.16
CA ASP A 7 -20.72 -5.63 12.23
C ASP A 7 -21.75 -6.57 11.58
N PRO A 8 -22.76 -7.06 12.34
CA PRO A 8 -23.82 -7.87 11.77
C PRO A 8 -24.51 -7.10 10.64
N ILE A 9 -24.58 -7.68 9.44
CA ILE A 9 -25.24 -7.08 8.27
C ILE A 9 -26.77 -7.21 8.40
N PHE A 10 -27.34 -6.97 9.59
CA PHE A 10 -28.79 -6.88 9.76
C PHE A 10 -29.35 -5.52 9.31
N ASN A 11 -28.50 -4.57 8.91
CA ASN A 11 -28.90 -3.20 8.55
C ASN A 11 -28.50 -2.74 7.14
N LYS A 12 -28.09 -3.65 6.24
CA LYS A 12 -27.90 -3.31 4.82
C LYS A 12 -29.08 -3.80 4.00
N GLU A 13 -29.41 -3.04 2.96
CA GLU A 13 -30.55 -3.33 2.09
C GLU A 13 -30.37 -4.71 1.41
N PRO A 14 -31.42 -5.54 1.29
CA PRO A 14 -31.35 -6.87 0.71
C PRO A 14 -30.67 -6.91 -0.67
N GLY A 15 -29.84 -7.94 -0.89
CA GLY A 15 -29.13 -8.17 -2.15
C GLY A 15 -27.85 -7.34 -2.36
N MET A 16 -27.47 -6.46 -1.43
CA MET A 16 -26.23 -5.67 -1.55
C MET A 16 -24.97 -6.44 -1.13
N GLY A 17 -25.05 -7.31 -0.13
CA GLY A 17 -23.93 -8.15 0.32
C GLY A 17 -24.30 -8.96 1.56
N LEU A 18 -23.76 -10.16 1.67
CA LEU A 18 -24.05 -11.12 2.72
C LEU A 18 -22.84 -11.30 3.63
N ASN A 19 -23.08 -11.29 4.95
CA ASN A 19 -22.13 -11.72 5.98
C ASN A 19 -22.97 -12.32 7.10
N ALA A 20 -23.53 -13.50 6.84
CA ALA A 20 -24.41 -14.19 7.75
C ALA A 20 -23.61 -15.17 8.60
N ASN A 21 -23.85 -15.15 9.91
CA ASN A 21 -23.33 -16.14 10.84
C ASN A 21 -24.51 -17.01 11.31
N PRO A 22 -24.60 -18.29 10.90
CA PRO A 22 -25.55 -19.21 11.52
C PRO A 22 -25.21 -19.36 13.00
N PHE A 23 -26.23 -19.45 13.86
CA PHE A 23 -26.02 -19.60 15.31
C PHE A 23 -25.23 -20.86 15.64
N GLU A 24 -25.48 -21.93 14.90
CA GLU A 24 -24.79 -23.21 15.00
C GLU A 24 -23.35 -23.14 14.49
N GLY A 25 -22.98 -22.08 13.76
CA GLY A 25 -21.64 -21.84 13.23
C GLY A 25 -20.68 -21.20 14.23
N GLU A 26 -21.13 -20.93 15.46
CA GLU A 26 -20.30 -20.45 16.57
C GLU A 26 -19.92 -21.60 17.49
N MET A 27 -18.64 -21.73 17.81
CA MET A 27 -18.15 -22.79 18.68
C MET A 27 -16.96 -22.38 19.51
N HIS A 28 -16.94 -22.89 20.74
CA HIS A 28 -15.78 -22.93 21.60
C HIS A 28 -15.28 -24.37 21.66
N ILE A 29 -14.02 -24.58 21.30
CA ILE A 29 -13.34 -25.86 21.44
C ILE A 29 -12.27 -25.69 22.50
N ASP A 30 -12.20 -26.62 23.44
CA ASP A 30 -11.15 -26.69 24.44
C ASP A 30 -10.62 -28.13 24.48
N LEU A 31 -9.34 -28.30 24.15
CA LEU A 31 -8.69 -29.60 24.02
C LEU A 31 -7.42 -29.59 24.84
N THR A 32 -7.29 -30.56 25.75
CA THR A 32 -6.06 -30.79 26.52
C THR A 32 -5.43 -32.11 26.12
N ALA A 33 -4.13 -32.14 25.85
CA ALA A 33 -3.40 -33.35 25.50
C ALA A 33 -1.93 -33.28 25.96
N PRO A 34 -1.16 -34.39 25.84
CA PRO A 34 0.28 -34.37 26.09
C PRO A 34 0.99 -33.37 25.16
N MET A 35 2.13 -32.87 25.62
CA MET A 35 2.91 -31.87 24.91
C MET A 35 3.20 -32.26 23.45
N GLY A 36 2.91 -31.34 22.53
CA GLY A 36 3.19 -31.48 21.10
C GLY A 36 2.06 -32.12 20.28
N ALA A 37 1.12 -32.82 20.92
CA ALA A 37 0.00 -33.45 20.23
C ALA A 37 -0.94 -32.41 19.58
N LEU A 38 -1.25 -31.32 20.30
CA LEU A 38 -2.17 -30.29 19.80
C LEU A 38 -1.48 -29.33 18.84
N SER A 39 -0.19 -29.09 19.02
CA SER A 39 0.64 -28.43 18.00
C SER A 39 0.58 -29.16 16.68
N GLY A 40 0.77 -30.49 16.69
CA GLY A 40 0.64 -31.32 15.49
C GLY A 40 -0.74 -31.24 14.86
N LEU A 41 -1.79 -31.23 15.69
CA LEU A 41 -3.18 -31.10 15.24
C LEU A 41 -3.46 -29.73 14.60
N TYR A 42 -2.99 -28.64 15.20
CA TYR A 42 -3.12 -27.28 14.66
C TYR A 42 -2.45 -27.16 13.29
N TYR A 43 -1.18 -27.55 13.17
CA TYR A 43 -0.47 -27.50 11.89
C TYR A 43 -1.12 -28.41 10.85
N GLY A 44 -1.52 -29.61 11.26
CA GLY A 44 -2.26 -30.55 10.43
C GLY A 44 -3.54 -29.93 9.85
N LEU A 45 -4.31 -29.23 10.68
CA LEU A 45 -5.53 -28.54 10.24
C LEU A 45 -5.22 -27.48 9.19
N MET A 46 -4.18 -26.66 9.40
CA MET A 46 -3.78 -25.62 8.43
C MET A 46 -3.41 -26.21 7.06
N PHE A 47 -2.63 -27.29 7.03
CA PHE A 47 -2.32 -28.00 5.79
C PHE A 47 -3.56 -28.60 5.15
N GLN A 48 -4.44 -29.17 5.97
CA GLN A 48 -5.61 -29.87 5.52
C GLN A 48 -6.68 -28.92 4.94
N LEU A 49 -6.84 -27.72 5.51
CA LEU A 49 -7.68 -26.66 4.95
C LEU A 49 -7.17 -26.24 3.57
N GLY A 50 -5.85 -26.07 3.41
CA GLY A 50 -5.24 -25.79 2.11
C GLY A 50 -5.52 -26.88 1.08
N LYS A 51 -5.40 -28.15 1.46
CA LYS A 51 -5.69 -29.31 0.59
C LYS A 51 -7.14 -29.36 0.13
N VAL A 52 -8.10 -29.03 0.98
CA VAL A 52 -9.53 -28.98 0.62
C VAL A 52 -9.87 -27.78 -0.26
N GLY A 53 -8.99 -26.80 -0.34
CA GLY A 53 -9.17 -25.63 -1.20
C GLY A 53 -9.51 -24.36 -0.45
N PHE A 54 -9.34 -24.27 0.87
CA PHE A 54 -9.41 -22.99 1.57
C PHE A 54 -8.16 -22.14 1.28
N ALA A 55 -8.37 -20.84 1.04
CA ALA A 55 -7.32 -19.84 1.11
C ALA A 55 -7.18 -19.41 2.57
N THR A 56 -6.03 -19.69 3.16
CA THR A 56 -5.78 -19.51 4.59
C THR A 56 -4.78 -18.38 4.81
N TYR A 57 -5.14 -17.43 5.65
CA TYR A 57 -4.35 -16.28 6.04
C TYR A 57 -4.18 -16.27 7.55
N LYS A 58 -2.93 -16.17 8.01
CA LYS A 58 -2.62 -15.91 9.41
C LYS A 58 -2.66 -14.39 9.63
N ILE A 59 -3.61 -13.92 10.42
CA ILE A 59 -3.99 -12.51 10.54
C ILE A 59 -3.32 -11.84 11.73
N GLU A 60 -3.18 -12.60 12.81
CA GLU A 60 -2.59 -12.17 14.06
C GLU A 60 -1.88 -13.37 14.67
N GLU A 61 -0.70 -13.13 15.24
CA GLU A 61 0.04 -14.13 15.98
C GLU A 61 0.80 -13.41 17.08
N THR A 62 0.73 -13.95 18.29
CA THR A 62 1.47 -13.43 19.44
C THR A 62 1.90 -14.59 20.31
N ILE A 63 3.15 -14.56 20.76
CA ILE A 63 3.73 -15.55 21.66
C ILE A 63 4.14 -14.83 22.93
N ASP A 64 3.76 -15.40 24.06
CA ASP A 64 4.15 -14.98 25.41
C ASP A 64 4.73 -16.16 26.18
N VAL A 65 5.82 -15.94 26.91
CA VAL A 65 6.54 -16.98 27.63
C VAL A 65 6.89 -16.48 29.02
N THR A 66 6.61 -17.27 30.04
CA THR A 66 6.96 -16.92 31.42
C THR A 66 8.46 -17.00 31.70
N PRO A 67 8.99 -16.11 32.56
CA PRO A 67 10.36 -16.18 33.06
C PRO A 67 10.70 -17.46 33.84
N VAL A 68 9.68 -18.15 34.37
CA VAL A 68 9.84 -19.40 35.14
C VAL A 68 10.35 -20.52 34.25
N PHE A 69 9.99 -20.53 32.95
CA PHE A 69 10.53 -21.48 31.99
C PHE A 69 11.88 -21.01 31.40
N LYS A 70 12.91 -20.95 32.26
CA LYS A 70 14.18 -20.27 31.97
C LYS A 70 14.79 -20.60 30.61
N GLN A 71 14.84 -21.86 30.20
CA GLN A 71 15.47 -22.25 28.92
C GLN A 71 14.76 -21.63 27.71
N TYR A 72 13.44 -21.71 27.65
CA TYR A 72 12.66 -21.19 26.54
C TYR A 72 12.48 -19.68 26.62
N TYR A 73 12.36 -19.13 27.83
CA TYR A 73 12.34 -17.70 28.08
C TYR A 73 13.65 -17.04 27.66
N ASP A 74 14.81 -17.55 28.11
CA ASP A 74 16.12 -17.02 27.75
C ASP A 74 16.32 -17.09 26.23
N LEU A 75 15.91 -18.18 25.57
CA LEU A 75 15.96 -18.31 24.10
C LEU A 75 15.07 -17.29 23.40
N THR A 76 13.83 -17.11 23.88
CA THR A 76 12.85 -16.18 23.30
C THR A 76 13.29 -14.72 23.48
N ILE A 77 13.82 -14.37 24.65
CA ILE A 77 14.36 -13.03 24.94
C ILE A 77 15.64 -12.76 24.16
N GLN A 78 16.56 -13.72 24.08
CA GLN A 78 17.76 -13.59 23.25
C GLN A 78 17.39 -13.39 21.78
N GLN A 79 16.39 -14.14 21.27
CA GLN A 79 15.88 -13.95 19.93
C GLN A 79 15.24 -12.57 19.75
N LYS A 80 14.43 -12.08 20.71
CA LYS A 80 13.85 -10.74 20.69
C LYS A 80 14.93 -9.66 20.65
N GLN A 81 15.97 -9.78 21.48
CA GLN A 81 17.11 -8.84 21.52
C GLN A 81 17.94 -8.87 20.23
N ALA A 82 18.18 -10.06 19.67
CA ALA A 82 18.88 -10.21 18.39
C ALA A 82 18.09 -9.59 17.23
N LEU A 83 16.77 -9.81 17.19
CA LEU A 83 15.88 -9.16 16.25
C LEU A 83 15.87 -7.64 16.45
N GLU A 84 15.83 -7.14 17.69
CA GLU A 84 15.90 -5.71 17.97
C GLU A 84 17.20 -5.08 17.47
N ALA A 85 18.34 -5.74 17.71
CA ALA A 85 19.64 -5.29 17.21
C ALA A 85 19.68 -5.27 15.67
N GLN A 86 19.12 -6.30 15.02
CA GLN A 86 18.99 -6.36 13.57
C GLN A 86 18.07 -5.26 13.03
N VAL A 87 16.95 -4.97 13.73
CA VAL A 87 16.04 -3.89 13.38
C VAL A 87 16.75 -2.54 13.48
N LYS A 88 17.46 -2.26 14.58
CA LYS A 88 18.23 -1.03 14.75
C LYS A 88 19.30 -0.86 13.67
N ALA A 89 20.03 -1.93 13.35
CA ALA A 89 21.03 -1.91 12.29
C ALA A 89 20.40 -1.64 10.90
N GLY A 90 19.28 -2.31 10.58
CA GLY A 90 18.56 -2.11 9.32
C GLY A 90 17.99 -0.69 9.19
N LEU A 91 17.37 -0.15 10.24
CA LEU A 91 16.91 1.24 10.27
C LEU A 91 18.06 2.23 10.08
N GLY A 92 19.23 1.98 10.68
CA GLY A 92 20.43 2.79 10.48
C GLY A 92 20.95 2.79 9.04
N GLN A 93 20.87 1.63 8.35
CA GLN A 93 21.22 1.52 6.93
C GLN A 93 20.23 2.27 6.03
N ILE A 94 18.93 2.19 6.33
CA ILE A 94 17.90 2.94 5.60
C ILE A 94 18.09 4.43 5.80
N ALA A 95 18.27 4.90 7.03
CA ALA A 95 18.48 6.31 7.35
C ALA A 95 19.70 6.89 6.62
N THR A 96 20.84 6.16 6.62
CA THR A 96 22.03 6.55 5.85
C THR A 96 21.73 6.61 4.34
N SER A 97 20.97 5.63 3.81
CA SER A 97 20.61 5.58 2.39
C SER A 97 19.67 6.71 1.98
N ILE A 98 18.76 7.12 2.85
CA ILE A 98 17.88 8.29 2.65
C ILE A 98 18.72 9.56 2.60
N HIS A 99 19.65 9.73 3.56
CA HIS A 99 20.54 10.90 3.57
C HIS A 99 21.39 10.99 2.29
N ASP A 100 21.97 9.87 1.84
CA ASP A 100 22.69 9.79 0.58
C ASP A 100 21.79 10.13 -0.62
N TYR A 101 20.55 9.61 -0.62
CA TYR A 101 19.57 9.90 -1.66
C TYR A 101 19.21 11.38 -1.72
N GLU A 102 18.95 12.02 -0.58
CA GLU A 102 18.65 13.46 -0.50
C GLU A 102 19.80 14.32 -1.05
N LEU A 103 21.04 14.00 -0.70
CA LEU A 103 22.23 14.70 -1.20
C LEU A 103 22.36 14.58 -2.72
N ILE A 104 22.25 13.36 -3.26
CA ILE A 104 22.36 13.10 -4.70
C ILE A 104 21.18 13.75 -5.44
N TRP A 105 19.98 13.76 -4.84
CA TRP A 105 18.80 14.37 -5.43
C TRP A 105 18.88 15.90 -5.48
N HIS A 106 19.45 16.52 -4.44
CA HIS A 106 19.80 17.94 -4.45
C HIS A 106 20.76 18.27 -5.60
N ASP A 107 21.81 17.47 -5.79
CA ASP A 107 22.72 17.61 -6.91
C ASP A 107 22.00 17.44 -8.25
N LEU A 108 21.16 16.40 -8.39
CA LEU A 108 20.38 16.17 -9.61
C LEU A 108 19.55 17.41 -10.00
N ARG A 109 18.92 18.07 -9.02
CA ARG A 109 18.16 19.31 -9.25
C ARG A 109 19.05 20.41 -9.84
N LYS A 110 20.24 20.62 -9.27
CA LYS A 110 21.20 21.63 -9.75
C LYS A 110 21.70 21.31 -11.17
N TYR A 111 22.03 20.05 -11.45
CA TYR A 111 22.43 19.63 -12.81
C TYR A 111 21.28 19.73 -13.81
N LYS A 112 20.04 19.48 -13.38
CA LYS A 112 18.84 19.68 -14.21
C LYS A 112 18.66 21.16 -14.58
N GLU A 113 18.82 22.09 -13.64
CA GLU A 113 18.75 23.53 -13.92
C GLU A 113 19.75 23.94 -15.01
N PHE A 114 20.99 23.44 -14.97
CA PHE A 114 21.97 23.69 -16.01
C PHE A 114 21.56 23.10 -17.37
N MET A 115 20.98 21.90 -17.40
CA MET A 115 20.45 21.29 -18.63
C MET A 115 19.24 22.06 -19.16
N ASP A 116 18.41 22.62 -18.29
CA ASP A 116 17.27 23.47 -18.66
C ASP A 116 17.76 24.77 -19.32
N TYR A 117 18.90 25.34 -18.92
CA TYR A 117 19.50 26.50 -19.60
C TYR A 117 19.89 26.18 -21.05
N TYR A 118 20.50 25.02 -21.30
CA TYR A 118 20.76 24.56 -22.67
C TYR A 118 19.48 24.31 -23.45
N THR A 119 18.46 23.74 -22.81
CA THR A 119 17.15 23.49 -23.43
C THR A 119 16.47 24.79 -23.84
N LYS A 120 16.53 25.85 -23.01
CA LYS A 120 16.05 27.20 -23.36
C LYS A 120 16.77 27.77 -24.58
N ILE A 121 18.10 27.59 -24.66
CA ILE A 121 18.89 28.04 -25.82
C ILE A 121 18.48 27.27 -27.09
N GLU A 122 18.31 25.96 -27.01
CA GLU A 122 17.90 25.13 -28.15
C GLU A 122 16.47 25.42 -28.62
N GLN A 123 15.53 25.59 -27.69
CA GLN A 123 14.16 26.01 -27.98
C GLN A 123 14.14 27.42 -28.59
N GLY A 124 14.88 28.36 -28.01
CA GLY A 124 15.04 29.70 -28.54
C GLY A 124 15.59 29.71 -29.97
N ASN A 125 16.61 28.89 -30.25
CA ASN A 125 17.16 28.72 -31.60
C ASN A 125 16.17 28.09 -32.60
N LYS A 126 15.24 27.23 -32.14
CA LYS A 126 14.18 26.66 -32.99
C LYS A 126 13.10 27.70 -33.30
N LEU A 127 12.64 28.42 -32.28
CA LEU A 127 11.61 29.47 -32.41
C LEU A 127 12.11 30.67 -33.21
N ALA A 128 13.39 31.04 -33.08
CA ALA A 128 14.01 32.10 -33.89
C ALA A 128 14.05 31.80 -35.39
N LYS A 129 13.87 30.53 -35.80
CA LYS A 129 13.76 30.10 -37.20
C LYS A 129 12.31 30.05 -37.70
N SER A 130 11.32 30.30 -36.83
CA SER A 130 9.92 30.38 -37.23
C SER A 130 9.69 31.59 -38.14
N LYS A 131 8.67 31.47 -39.01
CA LYS A 131 8.21 32.57 -39.88
C LYS A 131 7.36 33.58 -39.12
N ASP A 132 6.84 33.20 -37.95
CA ASP A 132 5.95 34.04 -37.17
C ASP A 132 6.75 35.05 -36.33
N LYS A 133 6.39 36.34 -36.42
CA LYS A 133 7.17 37.43 -35.81
C LYS A 133 7.16 37.37 -34.28
N LYS A 134 6.05 36.92 -33.69
CA LYS A 134 5.91 36.74 -32.23
C LYS A 134 6.77 35.59 -31.71
N GLU A 135 6.74 34.44 -32.38
CA GLU A 135 7.56 33.29 -32.00
C GLU A 135 9.06 33.60 -32.13
N LYS A 136 9.42 34.43 -33.10
CA LYS A 136 10.80 34.86 -33.30
C LYS A 136 11.31 35.74 -32.16
N GLU A 137 10.52 36.73 -31.72
CA GLU A 137 10.84 37.57 -30.55
C GLU A 137 10.91 36.74 -29.25
N GLU A 138 9.99 35.80 -29.05
CA GLU A 138 9.99 34.90 -27.90
C GLU A 138 11.21 33.97 -27.90
N GLY A 139 11.60 33.46 -29.08
CA GLY A 139 12.79 32.65 -29.26
C GLY A 139 14.10 33.38 -28.94
N GLU A 140 14.24 34.63 -29.39
CA GLU A 140 15.39 35.48 -29.06
C GLU A 140 15.47 35.78 -27.55
N LYS A 141 14.32 36.03 -26.91
CA LYS A 141 14.25 36.23 -25.46
C LYS A 141 14.71 34.99 -24.68
N LEU A 142 14.16 33.82 -24.99
CA LEU A 142 14.53 32.56 -24.33
C LEU A 142 16.02 32.21 -24.52
N LYS A 143 16.54 32.45 -25.73
CA LYS A 143 17.97 32.27 -26.02
C LYS A 143 18.84 33.18 -25.17
N LYS A 144 18.48 34.47 -25.09
CA LYS A 144 19.23 35.47 -24.31
C LYS A 144 19.21 35.16 -22.83
N GLU A 145 18.05 34.79 -22.29
CA GLU A 145 17.91 34.36 -20.89
C GLU A 145 18.79 33.13 -20.58
N GLY A 146 18.73 32.10 -21.42
CA GLY A 146 19.57 30.89 -21.23
C GLY A 146 21.07 31.19 -21.30
N LEU A 147 21.49 32.05 -22.23
CA LEU A 147 22.89 32.48 -22.34
C LEU A 147 23.35 33.31 -21.14
N GLN A 148 22.52 34.23 -20.66
CA GLN A 148 22.83 35.01 -19.46
C GLN A 148 23.02 34.11 -18.24
N LEU A 149 22.15 33.12 -18.06
CA LEU A 149 22.25 32.16 -16.96
C LEU A 149 23.53 31.30 -17.04
N LEU A 150 23.96 30.87 -18.23
CA LEU A 150 25.23 30.16 -18.39
C LEU A 150 26.45 31.08 -18.20
N ARG A 151 26.36 32.34 -18.63
CA ARG A 151 27.42 33.34 -18.44
C ARG A 151 27.62 33.67 -16.95
N SER A 152 26.55 33.74 -16.15
CA SER A 152 26.68 33.92 -14.71
C SER A 152 27.38 32.72 -14.05
N VAL A 153 27.02 31.50 -14.45
CA VAL A 153 27.71 30.28 -13.96
C VAL A 153 29.19 30.27 -14.34
N PHE A 154 29.53 30.71 -15.56
CA PHE A 154 30.92 30.82 -16.02
C PHE A 154 31.72 31.82 -15.18
N ILE A 155 31.14 32.98 -14.87
CA ILE A 155 31.78 33.99 -14.01
C ILE A 155 32.05 33.41 -12.63
N ASP A 156 31.04 32.77 -12.04
CA ASP A 156 31.14 32.27 -10.66
C ASP A 156 32.11 31.08 -10.54
N GLN A 157 32.17 30.18 -11.53
CA GLN A 157 32.93 28.93 -11.40
C GLN A 157 34.28 28.91 -12.10
N VAL A 158 34.42 29.62 -13.22
CA VAL A 158 35.64 29.58 -14.03
C VAL A 158 36.45 30.85 -13.77
N ASP A 159 35.84 32.01 -14.04
CA ASP A 159 36.52 33.31 -13.99
C ASP A 159 37.01 33.68 -12.57
N ALA A 160 36.27 33.26 -11.53
CA ALA A 160 36.66 33.46 -10.13
C ALA A 160 37.85 32.58 -9.68
N HIS A 161 38.10 31.46 -10.37
CA HIS A 161 39.08 30.44 -9.94
C HIS A 161 40.26 30.27 -10.90
N THR A 162 40.22 30.82 -12.12
CA THR A 162 41.36 30.89 -13.03
C THR A 162 42.27 32.07 -12.72
N GLY A 163 43.60 31.83 -12.61
CA GLY A 163 44.61 32.86 -12.30
C GLY A 163 44.67 34.05 -13.27
N GLU A 164 44.11 33.90 -14.48
CA GLU A 164 43.93 35.00 -15.44
C GLU A 164 42.95 36.07 -14.93
N GLY A 165 41.93 35.71 -14.14
CA GLY A 165 40.99 36.67 -13.53
C GLY A 165 41.66 37.61 -12.52
N ILE A 166 42.73 37.15 -11.85
CA ILE A 166 43.53 37.96 -10.92
C ILE A 166 44.42 38.95 -11.69
N ALA A 167 45.03 38.52 -12.80
CA ALA A 167 45.84 39.37 -13.67
C ALA A 167 44.99 40.39 -14.46
N LEU A 168 43.75 40.06 -14.79
CA LEU A 168 42.83 40.95 -15.51
C LEU A 168 42.12 41.96 -14.58
N ARG A 169 41.83 41.58 -13.33
CA ARG A 169 41.32 42.49 -12.28
C ARG A 169 42.25 43.65 -11.97
N THR A 170 43.57 43.46 -12.12
CA THR A 170 44.58 44.51 -11.89
C THR A 170 44.77 45.44 -13.09
N ILE A 171 44.35 45.03 -14.30
CA ILE A 171 44.54 45.81 -15.54
C ILE A 171 43.41 46.85 -15.75
N THR A 172 42.24 46.69 -15.13
CA THR A 172 41.08 47.57 -15.38
C THR A 172 40.36 48.00 -14.10
N GLN A 173 40.25 49.32 -13.86
CA GLN A 173 39.52 49.91 -12.71
C GLN A 173 37.99 49.67 -12.75
N ARG A 174 37.44 49.16 -13.87
CA ARG A 174 35.99 49.00 -14.15
C ARG A 174 35.51 47.54 -14.21
N TRP A 175 36.14 46.62 -13.48
CA TRP A 175 35.78 45.19 -13.49
C TRP A 175 34.26 44.89 -13.35
N PRO A 176 33.49 45.58 -12.48
CA PRO A 176 32.04 45.39 -12.40
C PRO A 176 31.29 45.74 -13.70
N THR A 177 31.75 46.76 -14.44
CA THR A 177 31.16 47.19 -15.70
C THR A 177 31.47 46.20 -16.84
N ILE A 178 32.69 45.64 -16.85
CA ILE A 178 33.11 44.60 -17.81
C ILE A 178 32.26 43.33 -17.66
N ILE A 179 31.89 42.95 -16.42
CA ILE A 179 30.98 41.83 -16.18
C ILE A 179 29.60 42.10 -16.78
N VAL A 180 29.06 43.30 -16.58
CA VAL A 180 27.76 43.70 -17.14
C VAL A 180 27.79 43.70 -18.67
N ASP A 181 28.89 44.17 -19.27
CA ASP A 181 29.07 44.18 -20.73
C ASP A 181 29.24 42.76 -21.28
N PHE A 182 29.95 41.88 -20.58
CA PHE A 182 30.07 40.46 -20.92
C PHE A 182 28.71 39.73 -20.94
N MET A 183 27.80 40.07 -20.03
CA MET A 183 26.44 39.51 -19.97
C MET A 183 25.54 39.94 -21.15
N ARG A 184 25.98 40.93 -21.95
CA ARG A 184 25.27 41.46 -23.12
C ARG A 184 25.81 40.94 -24.45
N LEU A 185 26.93 40.23 -24.44
CA LEU A 185 27.58 39.73 -25.65
C LEU A 185 26.81 38.58 -26.31
N ASP A 186 26.85 38.56 -27.64
CA ASP A 186 26.39 37.47 -28.47
C ASP A 186 27.55 36.52 -28.87
N ASP A 187 27.22 35.34 -29.39
CA ASP A 187 28.23 34.35 -29.82
C ASP A 187 29.11 34.86 -30.99
N SER A 188 28.64 35.85 -31.75
CA SER A 188 29.39 36.47 -32.86
C SER A 188 30.39 37.54 -32.42
N ASP A 189 30.32 37.99 -31.17
CA ASP A 189 31.11 39.10 -30.65
C ASP A 189 32.53 38.64 -30.26
N THR A 190 33.35 38.30 -31.26
CA THR A 190 34.72 37.78 -31.09
C THR A 190 35.81 38.72 -31.59
N ASP A 191 35.44 39.84 -32.21
CA ASP A 191 36.36 40.82 -32.81
C ASP A 191 36.56 42.04 -31.89
N GLN A 192 37.82 42.32 -31.56
CA GLN A 192 38.23 43.29 -30.56
C GLN A 192 37.86 44.74 -30.93
N ARG A 193 38.04 45.13 -32.19
CA ARG A 193 37.78 46.50 -32.65
C ARG A 193 36.28 46.81 -32.68
N LYS A 194 35.47 45.84 -33.10
CA LYS A 194 34.00 45.96 -33.14
C LYS A 194 33.41 46.07 -31.72
N LEU A 195 34.01 45.39 -30.75
CA LEU A 195 33.60 45.49 -29.34
C LEU A 195 33.97 46.84 -28.73
N ALA A 196 35.18 47.34 -29.01
CA ALA A 196 35.62 48.67 -28.55
C ALA A 196 34.70 49.77 -29.06
N GLU A 197 34.31 49.72 -30.34
CA GLU A 197 33.37 50.67 -30.95
C GLU A 197 31.94 50.52 -30.42
N ARG A 198 31.43 49.29 -30.29
CA ARG A 198 30.03 49.01 -29.91
C ARG A 198 29.72 49.37 -28.46
N TYR A 199 30.69 49.18 -27.55
CA TYR A 199 30.51 49.43 -26.12
C TYR A 199 31.21 50.71 -25.64
N HIS A 200 31.85 51.46 -26.54
CA HIS A 200 32.60 52.68 -26.21
C HIS A 200 33.67 52.46 -25.13
N ILE A 201 34.42 51.37 -25.27
CA ILE A 201 35.49 50.95 -24.34
C ILE A 201 36.86 51.02 -25.02
N THR A 202 37.94 50.96 -24.23
CA THR A 202 39.30 50.96 -24.78
C THR A 202 39.57 49.70 -25.60
N GLU A 203 40.51 49.74 -26.55
CA GLU A 203 40.92 48.53 -27.30
C GLU A 203 41.41 47.43 -26.37
N ALA A 204 42.05 47.77 -25.25
CA ALA A 204 42.50 46.82 -24.23
C ALA A 204 41.31 46.11 -23.55
N GLU A 205 40.27 46.85 -23.14
CA GLU A 205 39.04 46.27 -22.56
C GLU A 205 38.26 45.44 -23.60
N GLY A 206 38.24 45.87 -24.86
CA GLY A 206 37.70 45.10 -25.98
C GLY A 206 38.43 43.77 -26.18
N ALA A 207 39.75 43.74 -25.93
CA ALA A 207 40.57 42.52 -25.99
C ALA A 207 40.15 41.54 -24.90
N VAL A 208 39.96 42.06 -23.69
CA VAL A 208 39.54 41.26 -22.53
C VAL A 208 38.16 40.66 -22.78
N LEU A 209 37.19 41.45 -23.25
CA LEU A 209 35.84 40.96 -23.58
C LEU A 209 35.84 39.92 -24.71
N SER A 210 36.62 40.14 -25.78
CA SER A 210 36.76 39.18 -26.89
C SER A 210 37.32 37.85 -26.39
N THR A 211 38.42 37.89 -25.62
CA THR A 211 39.05 36.69 -25.06
C THR A 211 38.10 35.97 -24.10
N LYS A 212 37.42 36.70 -23.22
CA LYS A 212 36.43 36.14 -22.28
C LYS A 212 35.26 35.49 -23.00
N ASN A 213 34.79 36.07 -24.10
CA ASN A 213 33.71 35.49 -24.91
C ASN A 213 34.15 34.22 -25.64
N LYS A 214 35.38 34.19 -26.18
CA LYS A 214 35.95 32.98 -26.79
C LYS A 214 36.09 31.85 -25.77
N LEU A 215 36.65 32.14 -24.60
CA LEU A 215 36.78 31.18 -23.50
C LEU A 215 35.41 30.67 -23.02
N PHE A 216 34.41 31.55 -22.95
CA PHE A 216 33.05 31.15 -22.61
C PHE A 216 32.43 30.21 -23.63
N ILE A 217 32.56 30.48 -24.93
CA ILE A 217 32.01 29.62 -26.00
C ILE A 217 32.69 28.25 -25.96
N GLU A 218 34.02 28.23 -25.84
CA GLU A 218 34.79 26.98 -25.76
C GLU A 218 34.42 26.18 -24.50
N TRP A 219 34.36 26.84 -23.34
CA TRP A 219 33.93 26.22 -22.09
C TRP A 219 32.50 25.69 -22.20
N ARG A 220 31.55 26.48 -22.70
CA ARG A 220 30.13 26.12 -22.81
C ARG A 220 29.95 24.87 -23.68
N ASP A 221 30.44 24.91 -24.92
CA ASP A 221 30.08 23.92 -25.93
C ASP A 221 30.96 22.68 -25.88
N ASN A 222 32.27 22.84 -25.65
CA ASN A 222 33.22 21.73 -25.77
C ASN A 222 33.55 21.06 -24.42
N LEU A 223 33.48 21.80 -23.30
CA LEU A 223 33.87 21.27 -22.00
C LEU A 223 32.67 21.02 -21.08
N PHE A 224 31.84 22.04 -20.88
CA PHE A 224 30.78 22.05 -19.89
C PHE A 224 29.59 21.23 -20.35
N LYS A 225 29.06 21.42 -21.55
CA LYS A 225 27.88 20.68 -22.04
C LYS A 225 28.08 19.15 -22.04
N PRO A 226 29.17 18.58 -22.58
CA PRO A 226 29.40 17.14 -22.55
C PRO A 226 29.55 16.60 -21.12
N THR A 227 30.38 17.27 -20.31
CA THR A 227 30.61 16.88 -18.91
C THR A 227 29.32 16.94 -18.10
N LEU A 228 28.51 17.98 -18.30
CA LEU A 228 27.22 18.17 -17.63
C LEU A 228 26.24 17.06 -18.00
N SER A 229 26.12 16.74 -19.29
CA SER A 229 25.25 15.64 -19.77
C SER A 229 25.65 14.30 -19.15
N ASP A 230 26.95 13.98 -19.16
CA ASP A 230 27.43 12.69 -18.64
C ASP A 230 27.27 12.60 -17.12
N ARG A 231 27.59 13.67 -16.39
CA ARG A 231 27.33 13.75 -14.94
C ARG A 231 25.85 13.67 -14.61
N TYR A 232 24.99 14.36 -15.36
CA TYR A 232 23.53 14.30 -15.15
C TYR A 232 23.01 12.87 -15.31
N LYS A 233 23.43 12.14 -16.35
CA LYS A 233 23.09 10.73 -16.54
C LYS A 233 23.61 9.84 -15.41
N GLN A 234 24.84 10.08 -14.96
CA GLN A 234 25.43 9.32 -13.86
C GLN A 234 24.69 9.54 -12.55
N ILE A 235 24.39 10.80 -12.20
CA ILE A 235 23.63 11.16 -11.00
C ILE A 235 22.22 10.57 -11.08
N LEU A 236 21.56 10.64 -12.23
CA LEU A 236 20.24 10.02 -12.41
C LEU A 236 20.26 8.52 -12.10
N ARG A 237 21.27 7.80 -12.61
CA ARG A 237 21.47 6.36 -12.29
C ARG A 237 21.73 6.14 -10.80
N LEU A 238 22.47 7.03 -10.14
CA LEU A 238 22.72 6.93 -8.70
C LEU A 238 21.45 7.18 -7.89
N VAL A 239 20.61 8.14 -8.28
CA VAL A 239 19.30 8.39 -7.66
C VAL A 239 18.40 7.16 -7.76
N GLU A 240 18.28 6.57 -8.96
CA GLU A 240 17.48 5.35 -9.17
C GLU A 240 18.04 4.16 -8.37
N ALA A 241 19.36 3.98 -8.34
CA ALA A 241 20.01 2.93 -7.57
C ALA A 241 19.76 3.09 -6.06
N ARG A 242 19.91 4.30 -5.51
CA ARG A 242 19.66 4.58 -4.09
C ARG A 242 18.20 4.42 -3.71
N LYS A 243 17.28 4.87 -4.54
CA LYS A 243 15.85 4.64 -4.36
C LYS A 243 15.55 3.14 -4.25
N THR A 244 16.09 2.35 -5.19
CA THR A 244 15.95 0.89 -5.19
C THR A 244 16.55 0.24 -3.94
N SER A 245 17.72 0.73 -3.46
CA SER A 245 18.33 0.23 -2.22
C SER A 245 17.45 0.51 -0.99
N ILE A 246 16.85 1.70 -0.88
CA ILE A 246 15.94 2.05 0.22
C ILE A 246 14.72 1.11 0.21
N GLU A 247 14.12 0.88 -0.96
CA GLU A 247 13.01 -0.06 -1.12
C GLU A 247 13.41 -1.48 -0.70
N GLN A 248 14.55 -1.98 -1.19
CA GLN A 248 15.06 -3.32 -0.84
C GLN A 248 15.33 -3.47 0.66
N TYR A 249 15.98 -2.49 1.31
CA TYR A 249 16.25 -2.53 2.73
C TYR A 249 14.95 -2.50 3.55
N THR A 250 13.96 -1.72 3.11
CA THR A 250 12.64 -1.67 3.73
C THR A 250 11.94 -3.02 3.63
N GLU A 251 11.93 -3.65 2.44
CA GLU A 251 11.36 -4.99 2.22
C GLU A 251 12.08 -6.06 3.04
N MET A 252 13.41 -5.99 3.16
CA MET A 252 14.20 -6.91 3.99
C MET A 252 13.89 -6.75 5.49
N LEU A 253 13.55 -5.55 5.93
CA LEU A 253 13.27 -5.24 7.33
C LEU A 253 11.86 -5.66 7.77
N LYS A 254 10.88 -5.63 6.86
CA LYS A 254 9.49 -6.06 7.10
C LYS A 254 9.38 -7.41 7.84
N PRO A 255 9.99 -8.52 7.39
CA PRO A 255 9.88 -9.80 8.09
C PRO A 255 10.57 -9.80 9.46
N VAL A 256 11.65 -9.04 9.63
CA VAL A 256 12.37 -8.94 10.92
C VAL A 256 11.51 -8.20 11.95
N ILE A 257 10.93 -7.06 11.58
CA ILE A 257 10.01 -6.29 12.45
C ILE A 257 8.73 -7.08 12.70
N GLY A 258 8.21 -7.77 11.68
CA GLY A 258 7.09 -8.69 11.81
C GLY A 258 7.35 -9.69 12.92
N ARG A 259 8.45 -10.46 12.84
CA ARG A 259 8.85 -11.43 13.88
C ARG A 259 9.08 -10.79 15.25
N TYR A 260 9.73 -9.62 15.30
CA TYR A 260 9.94 -8.89 16.55
C TYR A 260 8.61 -8.56 17.24
N LYS A 261 7.60 -8.14 16.48
CA LYS A 261 6.25 -7.85 17.01
C LYS A 261 5.43 -9.08 17.40
N LEU A 262 5.77 -10.27 16.90
CA LEU A 262 5.13 -11.52 17.31
C LEU A 262 5.51 -11.87 18.75
N ILE A 263 6.75 -11.57 19.16
CA ILE A 263 7.27 -11.87 20.49
C ILE A 263 6.90 -10.71 21.43
N ASN A 264 5.76 -10.84 22.11
CA ASN A 264 5.31 -9.84 23.08
C ASN A 264 5.40 -10.44 24.48
N ASP A 265 5.81 -9.61 25.43
CA ASP A 265 5.59 -9.94 26.84
C ASP A 265 4.13 -9.56 27.16
N ALA A 266 3.32 -10.52 27.61
CA ALA A 266 1.90 -10.25 27.92
C ALA A 266 1.73 -9.11 28.93
N LEU A 267 2.73 -8.87 29.79
CA LEU A 267 2.69 -7.77 30.76
C LEU A 267 2.91 -6.38 30.14
N GLU A 268 3.41 -6.29 28.90
CA GLU A 268 3.53 -5.01 28.18
C GLU A 268 2.15 -4.42 27.85
N LYS A 269 1.12 -5.27 27.66
CA LYS A 269 -0.24 -4.83 27.30
C LYS A 269 -1.17 -4.76 28.51
N PRO A 270 -2.11 -3.79 28.58
CA PRO A 270 -3.14 -3.78 29.60
C PRO A 270 -3.95 -5.08 29.65
N GLU A 271 -4.31 -5.66 28.50
CA GLU A 271 -5.10 -6.89 28.45
C GLU A 271 -4.33 -8.09 29.03
N GLY A 272 -3.04 -8.23 28.73
CA GLY A 272 -2.24 -9.33 29.27
C GLY A 272 -1.96 -9.19 30.77
N ARG A 273 -1.85 -7.96 31.29
CA ARG A 273 -1.83 -7.70 32.74
C ARG A 273 -3.13 -8.11 33.42
N THR A 274 -4.29 -7.84 32.80
CA THR A 274 -5.58 -8.30 33.32
C THR A 274 -5.71 -9.83 33.23
N PHE A 275 -5.29 -10.42 32.11
CA PHE A 275 -5.30 -11.87 31.90
C PHE A 275 -4.53 -12.59 33.01
N GLY A 276 -3.30 -12.15 33.33
CA GLY A 276 -2.49 -12.73 34.41
C GLY A 276 -3.10 -12.62 35.81
N LEU A 277 -4.09 -11.73 36.02
CA LEU A 277 -4.86 -11.65 37.27
C LEU A 277 -6.07 -12.59 37.29
N THR A 278 -6.61 -12.93 36.12
CA THR A 278 -7.83 -13.75 35.97
C THR A 278 -7.56 -15.22 35.66
N THR A 279 -6.32 -15.58 35.32
CA THR A 279 -5.93 -16.96 35.00
C THR A 279 -5.89 -17.84 36.25
N PHE A 280 -6.23 -19.11 36.08
CA PHE A 280 -6.20 -20.11 37.16
C PHE A 280 -4.78 -20.53 37.57
N PHE A 281 -3.77 -20.25 36.74
CA PHE A 281 -2.36 -20.50 36.99
C PHE A 281 -1.65 -19.25 37.52
N GLN A 282 -0.51 -19.43 38.21
CA GLN A 282 0.29 -18.35 38.81
C GLN A 282 1.49 -17.98 37.92
N PRO A 283 1.45 -16.87 37.17
CA PRO A 283 2.51 -16.53 36.21
C PRO A 283 3.90 -16.31 36.83
N GLY A 284 3.95 -15.95 38.12
CA GLY A 284 5.21 -15.78 38.84
C GLY A 284 5.82 -17.07 39.39
N ALA A 285 5.08 -18.19 39.39
CA ALA A 285 5.51 -19.44 40.04
C ALA A 285 5.52 -20.65 39.09
N GLN A 286 4.86 -20.56 37.95
CA GLN A 286 4.67 -21.68 37.03
C GLN A 286 5.18 -21.35 35.63
N ALA A 287 5.80 -22.33 35.00
CA ALA A 287 6.34 -22.24 33.66
C ALA A 287 5.20 -22.49 32.64
N TYR A 288 4.86 -21.46 31.87
CA TYR A 288 3.98 -21.59 30.71
C TYR A 288 4.46 -20.83 29.48
N SER A 289 3.94 -21.24 28.33
CA SER A 289 3.99 -20.54 27.04
C SER A 289 2.57 -20.39 26.51
N LEU A 290 2.22 -19.20 26.03
CA LEU A 290 0.92 -18.88 25.46
C LEU A 290 1.11 -18.37 24.04
N ASP A 291 0.50 -19.06 23.08
CA ASP A 291 0.53 -18.69 21.67
C ASP A 291 -0.89 -18.40 21.20
N TYR A 292 -1.15 -17.16 20.85
CA TYR A 292 -2.39 -16.76 20.20
C TYR A 292 -2.16 -16.68 18.70
N SER A 293 -3.07 -17.22 17.90
CA SER A 293 -3.06 -17.14 16.44
C SER A 293 -4.47 -16.99 15.90
N ARG A 294 -4.76 -15.92 15.16
CA ARG A 294 -6.02 -15.76 14.45
C ARG A 294 -5.87 -16.10 12.99
N ILE A 295 -6.62 -17.09 12.54
CA ILE A 295 -6.60 -17.60 11.17
C ILE A 295 -7.92 -17.26 10.48
N TRP A 296 -7.83 -16.72 9.26
CA TRP A 296 -8.94 -16.60 8.34
C TRP A 296 -8.78 -17.59 7.21
N SER A 297 -9.81 -18.41 6.99
CA SER A 297 -9.83 -19.36 5.88
C SER A 297 -11.10 -19.19 5.08
N PHE A 298 -11.01 -19.07 3.76
CA PHE A 298 -12.21 -19.00 2.92
C PHE A 298 -12.09 -19.75 1.60
N MET A 299 -13.23 -20.23 1.09
CA MET A 299 -13.33 -20.85 -0.23
C MET A 299 -14.69 -20.54 -0.86
N PRO A 300 -14.78 -20.45 -2.19
CA PRO A 300 -16.06 -20.29 -2.86
C PRO A 300 -16.85 -21.60 -2.84
N PHE A 301 -18.17 -21.49 -2.77
CA PHE A 301 -19.09 -22.62 -2.94
C PHE A 301 -20.23 -22.21 -3.89
N ALA A 302 -20.71 -23.13 -4.71
CA ALA A 302 -21.88 -22.89 -5.54
C ALA A 302 -23.10 -23.52 -4.85
N PRO A 303 -24.11 -22.74 -4.45
CA PRO A 303 -25.35 -23.34 -3.96
C PRO A 303 -26.00 -24.14 -5.08
N ALA A 304 -26.67 -25.25 -4.72
CA ALA A 304 -27.36 -26.12 -5.66
C ALA A 304 -28.61 -25.42 -6.25
N GLU A 305 -28.40 -24.46 -7.15
CA GLU A 305 -29.48 -23.82 -7.91
C GLU A 305 -29.81 -24.68 -9.13
N LYS A 306 -30.97 -25.35 -9.14
CA LYS A 306 -31.43 -26.25 -10.21
C LYS A 306 -31.42 -25.68 -11.64
N TYR A 307 -31.21 -24.37 -11.83
CA TYR A 307 -31.41 -23.69 -13.11
C TYR A 307 -30.35 -22.64 -13.48
N LYS A 308 -29.27 -22.49 -12.71
CA LYS A 308 -28.22 -21.49 -12.99
C LYS A 308 -26.91 -22.21 -13.30
N VAL A 309 -26.51 -22.17 -14.57
CA VAL A 309 -25.24 -22.74 -15.01
C VAL A 309 -24.11 -21.91 -14.39
N THR A 310 -23.25 -22.55 -13.60
CA THR A 310 -21.99 -21.95 -13.15
C THR A 310 -21.15 -21.62 -14.38
N ARG A 311 -20.69 -20.38 -14.50
CA ARG A 311 -19.80 -20.00 -15.60
C ARG A 311 -18.45 -20.67 -15.39
N ASP A 312 -17.92 -21.33 -16.42
CA ASP A 312 -16.66 -22.09 -16.32
C ASP A 312 -15.42 -21.30 -16.76
N TYR A 313 -15.56 -20.03 -17.16
CA TYR A 313 -14.46 -19.23 -17.68
C TYR A 313 -14.45 -17.78 -17.18
N LEU A 314 -13.25 -17.21 -17.08
CA LEU A 314 -12.99 -15.83 -16.71
C LEU A 314 -13.06 -14.94 -17.96
N ASP A 315 -14.10 -14.11 -18.05
CA ASP A 315 -14.19 -13.08 -19.10
C ASP A 315 -13.14 -11.97 -18.88
N GLU A 316 -12.58 -11.42 -19.95
CA GLU A 316 -11.84 -10.15 -19.86
C GLU A 316 -12.81 -8.97 -20.02
N ILE A 317 -12.83 -8.07 -19.04
CA ILE A 317 -13.70 -6.90 -19.00
C ILE A 317 -12.91 -5.61 -18.79
N PRO A 318 -13.41 -4.46 -19.29
CA PRO A 318 -12.81 -3.16 -18.98
C PRO A 318 -13.03 -2.80 -17.50
N LEU A 319 -12.12 -2.01 -16.91
CA LEU A 319 -12.20 -1.59 -15.50
C LEU A 319 -13.52 -0.91 -15.14
N SER A 320 -14.13 -0.16 -16.05
CA SER A 320 -15.42 0.49 -15.82
C SER A 320 -16.56 -0.50 -15.51
N ARG A 321 -16.52 -1.71 -16.09
CA ARG A 321 -17.49 -2.77 -15.80
C ARG A 321 -17.32 -3.39 -14.43
N THR A 322 -16.15 -3.26 -13.81
CA THR A 322 -15.92 -3.75 -12.45
C THR A 322 -16.59 -2.88 -11.38
N GLY A 323 -17.07 -1.71 -11.77
CA GLY A 323 -17.73 -0.75 -10.89
C GLY A 323 -16.89 0.49 -10.59
N PHE A 324 -15.62 0.57 -10.98
CA PHE A 324 -14.82 1.78 -10.79
C PHE A 324 -15.33 2.96 -11.63
N THR A 325 -15.42 4.14 -11.01
CA THR A 325 -15.74 5.40 -11.68
C THR A 325 -14.53 5.91 -12.48
N LYS A 326 -14.75 6.87 -13.39
CA LYS A 326 -13.66 7.44 -14.20
C LYS A 326 -12.54 8.05 -13.35
N SER A 327 -12.90 8.80 -12.30
CA SER A 327 -11.92 9.39 -11.38
C SER A 327 -11.14 8.34 -10.58
N GLU A 328 -11.79 7.25 -10.19
CA GLU A 328 -11.11 6.13 -9.51
C GLU A 328 -10.14 5.42 -10.46
N ILE A 329 -10.50 5.23 -11.73
CA ILE A 329 -9.62 4.64 -12.75
C ILE A 329 -8.39 5.52 -12.99
N ASP A 330 -8.55 6.85 -13.04
CA ASP A 330 -7.43 7.77 -13.18
C ASP A 330 -6.49 7.71 -11.97
N GLU A 331 -7.02 7.57 -10.76
CA GLU A 331 -6.21 7.35 -9.55
C GLU A 331 -5.42 6.03 -9.61
N ILE A 332 -6.07 4.93 -10.01
CA ILE A 332 -5.40 3.64 -10.19
C ILE A 332 -4.29 3.77 -11.24
N LYS A 333 -4.57 4.43 -12.37
CA LYS A 333 -3.59 4.67 -13.44
C LYS A 333 -2.37 5.44 -12.92
N ASN A 334 -2.59 6.53 -12.17
CA ASN A 334 -1.51 7.28 -11.54
C ASN A 334 -0.70 6.40 -10.57
N GLY A 335 -1.36 5.49 -9.84
CA GLY A 335 -0.69 4.52 -8.98
C GLY A 335 0.21 3.54 -9.74
N PHE A 336 -0.22 3.07 -10.91
CA PHE A 336 0.59 2.25 -11.81
C PHE A 336 1.79 3.03 -12.37
N GLU A 337 1.55 4.25 -12.86
CA GLU A 337 2.60 5.11 -13.41
C GLU A 337 3.69 5.43 -12.36
N ARG A 338 3.32 5.64 -11.10
CA ARG A 338 4.28 5.81 -9.99
C ARG A 338 5.11 4.57 -9.71
N ALA A 339 4.55 3.38 -9.95
CA ALA A 339 5.25 2.11 -9.82
C ALA A 339 6.11 1.78 -11.06
N GLY A 340 6.03 2.58 -12.13
CA GLY A 340 6.69 2.31 -13.40
C GLY A 340 5.94 1.30 -14.29
N ASP A 341 4.75 0.88 -13.87
CA ASP A 341 3.93 -0.09 -14.58
C ASP A 341 2.84 0.59 -15.41
N LYS A 342 2.32 -0.14 -16.41
CA LYS A 342 1.17 0.30 -17.20
C LYS A 342 -0.09 -0.41 -16.72
N LEU A 343 -1.15 0.37 -16.51
CA LEU A 343 -2.47 -0.19 -16.22
C LEU A 343 -2.92 -1.13 -17.35
N PRO A 344 -3.35 -2.36 -17.05
CA PRO A 344 -3.83 -3.27 -18.08
C PRO A 344 -5.12 -2.74 -18.73
N LYS A 345 -5.28 -3.00 -20.04
CA LYS A 345 -6.44 -2.53 -20.82
C LYS A 345 -7.73 -3.24 -20.43
N SER A 346 -7.62 -4.51 -20.03
CA SER A 346 -8.69 -5.39 -19.58
C SER A 346 -8.28 -6.08 -18.28
N VAL A 347 -9.25 -6.49 -17.49
CA VAL A 347 -9.06 -7.29 -16.28
C VAL A 347 -9.97 -8.50 -16.30
N SER A 348 -9.54 -9.61 -15.71
CA SER A 348 -10.40 -10.78 -15.57
C SER A 348 -11.59 -10.46 -14.68
N ALA A 349 -12.78 -10.87 -15.11
CA ALA A 349 -14.04 -10.71 -14.42
C ALA A 349 -14.11 -11.62 -13.20
N LEU A 350 -14.78 -11.14 -12.15
CA LEU A 350 -15.19 -11.97 -11.02
C LEU A 350 -16.60 -12.56 -11.28
N PRO A 351 -17.02 -13.57 -10.49
CA PRO A 351 -18.33 -14.22 -10.67
C PRO A 351 -19.52 -13.26 -10.76
N VAL A 352 -19.48 -12.16 -10.00
CA VAL A 352 -20.47 -11.08 -10.06
C VAL A 352 -19.79 -9.74 -10.29
N GLU A 353 -20.32 -8.99 -11.26
CA GLU A 353 -19.92 -7.62 -11.56
C GLU A 353 -21.15 -6.70 -11.55
N PRO A 354 -21.04 -5.43 -11.10
CA PRO A 354 -19.83 -4.78 -10.60
C PRO A 354 -19.40 -5.34 -9.24
N SER A 355 -18.12 -5.70 -9.14
CA SER A 355 -17.48 -6.20 -7.92
C SER A 355 -17.15 -5.09 -6.92
N ILE A 356 -16.97 -3.86 -7.42
CA ILE A 356 -16.72 -2.65 -6.63
C ILE A 356 -18.00 -1.84 -6.52
N ASP A 357 -18.81 -2.21 -5.52
CA ASP A 357 -20.12 -1.61 -5.26
C ASP A 357 -20.06 -0.56 -4.13
N LYS A 358 -21.23 -0.14 -3.64
CA LYS A 358 -21.34 0.79 -2.51
C LYS A 358 -20.81 0.19 -1.21
N ILE A 359 -20.96 -1.13 -0.99
CA ILE A 359 -20.47 -1.79 0.23
C ILE A 359 -18.95 -1.71 0.30
N VAL A 360 -18.26 -2.01 -0.80
CA VAL A 360 -16.79 -1.93 -0.83
C VAL A 360 -16.36 -0.50 -0.50
N ARG A 361 -16.93 0.51 -1.15
CA ARG A 361 -16.60 1.94 -0.93
C ARG A 361 -16.86 2.41 0.49
N ASP A 362 -18.01 2.05 1.07
CA ASP A 362 -18.36 2.42 2.44
C ASP A 362 -17.42 1.74 3.44
N SER A 363 -17.01 0.50 3.16
CA SER A 363 -16.07 -0.25 3.99
C SER A 363 -14.64 0.29 3.93
N VAL A 364 -14.17 0.86 2.80
CA VAL A 364 -12.81 1.46 2.72
C VAL A 364 -12.57 2.42 3.88
N LYS A 365 -13.49 3.36 4.11
CA LYS A 365 -13.37 4.36 5.19
C LYS A 365 -13.34 3.73 6.59
N LYS A 366 -14.10 2.64 6.78
CA LYS A 366 -14.09 1.90 8.05
C LYS A 366 -12.74 1.21 8.27
N VAL A 367 -12.19 0.58 7.22
CA VAL A 367 -10.86 -0.06 7.27
C VAL A 367 -9.77 0.97 7.53
N GLU A 368 -9.78 2.12 6.84
CA GLU A 368 -8.83 3.21 7.07
C GLU A 368 -8.81 3.66 8.54
N LYS A 369 -10.01 3.85 9.12
CA LYS A 369 -10.16 4.28 10.51
C LYS A 369 -9.68 3.23 11.51
N GLU A 370 -10.05 1.96 11.31
CA GLU A 370 -9.72 0.86 12.23
C GLU A 370 -8.21 0.59 12.26
N TYR A 371 -7.56 0.59 11.09
CA TYR A 371 -6.13 0.28 10.97
C TYR A 371 -5.24 1.52 11.06
N ASN A 372 -5.83 2.72 11.06
CA ASN A 372 -5.13 4.01 11.00
C ASN A 372 -4.15 4.08 9.81
N VAL A 373 -4.67 3.76 8.62
CA VAL A 373 -3.94 3.76 7.35
C VAL A 373 -4.74 4.52 6.30
N LYS A 374 -4.05 5.07 5.30
CA LYS A 374 -4.69 5.68 4.13
C LYS A 374 -4.74 4.64 3.00
N LEU A 375 -5.94 4.36 2.50
CA LEU A 375 -6.17 3.45 1.40
C LEU A 375 -6.48 4.25 0.13
N THR A 376 -6.00 3.73 -0.99
CA THR A 376 -6.18 4.27 -2.34
C THR A 376 -7.04 3.31 -3.16
N PHE A 377 -7.59 3.78 -4.27
CA PHE A 377 -8.33 2.88 -5.16
C PHE A 377 -7.43 1.84 -5.84
N LYS A 378 -6.10 2.07 -5.89
CA LYS A 378 -5.13 1.04 -6.26
C LYS A 378 -5.16 -0.14 -5.28
N ASP A 379 -5.28 0.11 -3.97
CA ASP A 379 -5.34 -0.97 -2.98
C ASP A 379 -6.63 -1.80 -3.11
N VAL A 380 -7.75 -1.14 -3.42
CA VAL A 380 -9.03 -1.81 -3.71
C VAL A 380 -8.91 -2.68 -4.97
N PHE A 381 -8.23 -2.16 -6.00
CA PHE A 381 -7.91 -2.91 -7.22
C PHE A 381 -7.00 -4.11 -6.95
N ASP A 382 -5.97 -3.94 -6.12
CA ASP A 382 -5.05 -5.01 -5.72
C ASP A 382 -5.77 -6.10 -4.90
N ALA A 383 -6.67 -5.71 -3.98
CA ALA A 383 -7.53 -6.65 -3.25
C ALA A 383 -8.42 -7.49 -4.19
N ARG A 384 -9.06 -6.82 -5.18
CA ARG A 384 -9.86 -7.50 -6.22
C ARG A 384 -9.01 -8.47 -7.03
N ASN A 385 -7.82 -8.05 -7.46
CA ASN A 385 -6.92 -8.89 -8.25
C ASN A 385 -6.36 -10.06 -7.46
N ASN A 386 -6.14 -9.90 -6.14
CA ASN A 386 -5.78 -11.03 -5.28
C ASN A 386 -6.88 -12.09 -5.27
N LEU A 387 -8.15 -11.69 -5.24
CA LEU A 387 -9.26 -12.64 -5.38
C LEU A 387 -9.29 -13.32 -6.75
N VAL A 388 -9.08 -12.57 -7.83
CA VAL A 388 -8.96 -13.13 -9.20
C VAL A 388 -7.84 -14.15 -9.27
N LYS A 389 -6.64 -13.83 -8.73
CA LYS A 389 -5.50 -14.75 -8.70
C LYS A 389 -5.83 -16.04 -7.96
N LEU A 390 -6.60 -15.99 -6.87
CA LEU A 390 -7.05 -17.19 -6.16
C LEU A 390 -7.98 -18.05 -7.03
N PHE A 391 -8.93 -17.44 -7.75
CA PHE A 391 -9.71 -18.16 -8.75
C PHE A 391 -8.82 -18.80 -9.81
N THR A 392 -7.93 -18.04 -10.48
CA THR A 392 -7.09 -18.55 -11.57
C THR A 392 -6.14 -19.67 -11.11
N SER A 393 -5.44 -19.47 -9.99
CA SER A 393 -4.46 -20.44 -9.47
C SER A 393 -5.09 -21.76 -9.01
N ARG A 394 -6.38 -21.73 -8.66
CA ARG A 394 -7.13 -22.90 -8.15
C ARG A 394 -8.19 -23.42 -9.12
N SER A 395 -8.49 -22.74 -10.23
CA SER A 395 -9.40 -23.20 -11.28
C SER A 395 -8.68 -23.84 -12.47
N MET A 396 -7.46 -23.40 -12.82
CA MET A 396 -6.72 -23.83 -14.01
C MET A 396 -5.85 -25.10 -13.82
N GLN A 397 -6.23 -26.00 -12.90
CA GLN A 397 -5.47 -27.25 -12.68
C GLN A 397 -5.92 -28.44 -13.53
N VAL A 398 -6.88 -28.25 -14.45
CA VAL A 398 -7.31 -29.26 -15.42
C VAL A 398 -6.77 -28.89 -16.82
N VAL A 399 -5.46 -29.01 -17.02
CA VAL A 399 -4.86 -29.01 -18.37
C VAL A 399 -4.33 -30.41 -18.64
N GLY A 400 -4.99 -31.16 -19.52
CA GLY A 400 -4.57 -32.52 -19.92
C GLY A 400 -5.05 -33.67 -19.02
N GLY A 401 -6.09 -33.47 -18.21
CA GLY A 401 -6.74 -34.55 -17.46
C GLY A 401 -5.93 -35.14 -16.29
N LYS A 402 -4.80 -34.53 -15.92
CA LYS A 402 -4.02 -34.89 -14.73
C LYS A 402 -4.01 -33.71 -13.76
N ASN A 403 -4.56 -33.92 -12.57
CA ASN A 403 -4.45 -32.97 -11.45
C ASN A 403 -2.98 -32.94 -10.98
N VAL A 404 -2.23 -31.92 -11.39
CA VAL A 404 -0.82 -31.76 -10.96
C VAL A 404 -0.70 -30.85 -9.73
N GLY A 405 -1.78 -30.18 -9.31
CA GLY A 405 -1.76 -29.28 -8.16
C GLY A 405 -2.35 -29.88 -6.89
N HIS A 406 -1.82 -29.45 -5.75
CA HIS A 406 -2.29 -29.80 -4.42
C HIS A 406 -3.37 -28.78 -3.99
N GLY A 407 -4.66 -29.10 -4.19
CA GLY A 407 -5.78 -28.27 -3.69
C GLY A 407 -7.11 -28.54 -4.39
N GLY A 408 -8.23 -28.29 -3.70
CA GLY A 408 -9.57 -28.35 -4.30
C GLY A 408 -9.81 -27.26 -5.34
N THR A 409 -10.47 -27.61 -6.45
CA THR A 409 -10.79 -26.68 -7.54
C THR A 409 -11.79 -25.63 -7.07
N TRP A 410 -11.47 -24.35 -7.28
CA TRP A 410 -12.40 -23.26 -6.94
C TRP A 410 -13.54 -23.18 -7.93
N LEU A 411 -14.77 -23.33 -7.44
CA LEU A 411 -15.99 -23.06 -8.19
C LEU A 411 -16.11 -21.56 -8.43
N PHE A 412 -16.42 -21.16 -9.66
CA PHE A 412 -16.57 -19.75 -10.03
C PHE A 412 -17.91 -19.19 -9.49
N SER A 413 -17.96 -18.93 -8.19
CA SER A 413 -19.15 -18.54 -7.44
C SER A 413 -18.92 -17.25 -6.64
N PRO A 414 -19.95 -16.38 -6.52
CA PRO A 414 -19.86 -15.17 -5.70
C PRO A 414 -20.05 -15.43 -4.20
N TYR A 415 -20.34 -16.66 -3.77
CA TYR A 415 -20.59 -17.01 -2.37
C TYR A 415 -19.42 -17.79 -1.79
N PHE A 416 -19.08 -17.48 -0.54
CA PHE A 416 -17.90 -17.99 0.14
C PHE A 416 -18.24 -18.49 1.53
N ILE A 417 -17.66 -19.63 1.86
CA ILE A 417 -17.54 -20.10 3.24
C ILE A 417 -16.34 -19.38 3.83
N PHE A 418 -16.53 -18.69 4.95
CA PHE A 418 -15.50 -17.96 5.66
C PHE A 418 -15.39 -18.48 7.10
N ILE A 419 -14.21 -18.95 7.48
CA ILE A 419 -13.92 -19.48 8.81
C ILE A 419 -12.97 -18.51 9.51
N ASP A 420 -13.38 -18.04 10.69
CA ASP A 420 -12.55 -17.24 11.60
C ASP A 420 -12.18 -18.11 12.80
N MET A 421 -10.91 -18.47 12.93
CA MET A 421 -10.40 -19.35 13.97
C MET A 421 -9.35 -18.62 14.82
N PRO A 422 -9.74 -18.04 15.97
CA PRO A 422 -8.82 -17.58 16.99
C PRO A 422 -8.35 -18.76 17.85
N PHE A 423 -7.15 -19.26 17.57
CA PHE A 423 -6.49 -20.28 18.38
C PHE A 423 -5.77 -19.61 19.55
N LEU A 424 -5.92 -20.20 20.74
CA LEU A 424 -5.13 -19.93 21.92
C LEU A 424 -4.51 -21.26 22.35
N ARG A 425 -3.20 -21.39 22.19
CA ARG A 425 -2.43 -22.55 22.62
C ARG A 425 -1.73 -22.20 23.92
N PHE A 426 -1.87 -23.06 24.91
CA PHE A 426 -1.24 -22.92 26.20
C PHE A 426 -0.40 -24.16 26.49
N VAL A 427 0.89 -23.99 26.71
CA VAL A 427 1.80 -25.06 27.11
C VAL A 427 2.14 -24.82 28.57
N TYR A 428 1.93 -25.83 29.40
CA TYR A 428 2.16 -25.74 30.84
C TYR A 428 3.15 -26.79 31.32
N HIS A 429 4.10 -26.34 32.13
CA HIS A 429 5.04 -27.18 32.84
C HIS A 429 4.81 -27.04 34.35
N SER A 430 4.34 -28.12 34.96
CA SER A 430 4.09 -28.18 36.40
C SER A 430 5.40 -28.28 37.20
N PRO A 431 5.44 -27.81 38.45
CA PRO A 431 6.61 -28.01 39.32
C PRO A 431 6.96 -29.49 39.57
N GLY A 432 5.99 -30.40 39.42
CA GLY A 432 6.18 -31.85 39.56
C GLY A 432 6.75 -32.52 38.31
N GLY A 433 7.07 -31.77 37.25
CA GLY A 433 7.61 -32.30 35.99
C GLY A 433 6.54 -32.81 35.02
N GLY A 434 5.25 -32.73 35.36
CA GLY A 434 4.16 -32.98 34.43
C GLY A 434 4.03 -31.85 33.42
N GLU A 435 3.84 -32.21 32.16
CA GLU A 435 3.69 -31.30 31.03
C GLU A 435 2.39 -31.59 30.29
N PHE A 436 1.68 -30.54 29.92
CA PHE A 436 0.53 -30.66 29.02
C PHE A 436 0.44 -29.46 28.09
N GLU A 437 -0.28 -29.67 27.01
CA GLU A 437 -0.64 -28.67 26.03
C GLU A 437 -2.16 -28.56 26.02
N ASP A 438 -2.64 -27.33 25.92
CA ASP A 438 -4.05 -26.98 25.84
C ASP A 438 -4.26 -26.14 24.59
N LEU A 439 -5.28 -26.44 23.80
CA LEU A 439 -5.61 -25.72 22.57
C LEU A 439 -7.07 -25.32 22.62
N MET A 440 -7.28 -24.04 22.87
CA MET A 440 -8.57 -23.40 22.86
C MET A 440 -8.80 -22.75 21.48
N VAL A 441 -10.01 -22.88 20.95
CA VAL A 441 -10.49 -22.13 19.80
C VAL A 441 -11.68 -21.30 20.25
N ASP A 442 -11.41 -20.04 20.60
CA ASP A 442 -12.38 -19.18 21.30
C ASP A 442 -13.33 -18.46 20.34
N ASN A 443 -14.58 -18.90 20.26
CA ASN A 443 -15.56 -18.33 19.33
C ASN A 443 -15.09 -18.48 17.87
N MET A 444 -14.76 -19.72 17.48
CA MET A 444 -14.66 -20.05 16.07
C MET A 444 -15.99 -19.69 15.40
N THR A 445 -15.96 -18.90 14.33
CA THR A 445 -17.17 -18.55 13.59
C THR A 445 -17.07 -18.97 12.14
N VAL A 446 -18.12 -19.57 11.61
CA VAL A 446 -18.23 -19.96 10.20
C VAL A 446 -19.34 -19.15 9.55
N LYS A 447 -18.97 -18.27 8.64
CA LYS A 447 -19.84 -17.28 8.03
C LYS A 447 -20.04 -17.56 6.55
N ASN A 448 -21.21 -17.23 6.05
CA ASN A 448 -21.45 -17.12 4.63
C ASN A 448 -21.22 -15.66 4.19
N ARG A 449 -20.29 -15.48 3.25
CA ARG A 449 -19.91 -14.17 2.73
C ARG A 449 -20.07 -14.06 1.23
N THR A 450 -20.47 -12.89 0.75
CA THR A 450 -20.42 -12.57 -0.69
C THR A 450 -19.06 -12.04 -1.11
N GLN A 451 -18.79 -12.12 -2.41
CA GLN A 451 -17.57 -11.69 -3.08
C GLN A 451 -17.10 -10.29 -2.67
N ASN A 452 -17.99 -9.30 -2.63
CA ASN A 452 -17.66 -7.93 -2.19
C ASN A 452 -17.15 -7.88 -0.74
N VAL A 453 -17.68 -8.69 0.17
CA VAL A 453 -17.21 -8.79 1.56
C VAL A 453 -15.85 -9.48 1.62
N ILE A 454 -15.59 -10.47 0.76
CA ILE A 454 -14.26 -11.08 0.63
C ILE A 454 -13.23 -10.09 0.09
N ILE A 455 -13.60 -9.24 -0.87
CA ILE A 455 -12.72 -8.15 -1.35
C ILE A 455 -12.37 -7.21 -0.20
N VAL A 456 -13.34 -6.81 0.62
CA VAL A 456 -13.08 -6.00 1.84
C VAL A 456 -12.18 -6.75 2.82
N THR A 457 -12.35 -8.06 2.99
CA THR A 457 -11.51 -8.89 3.86
C THR A 457 -10.05 -8.90 3.37
N LEU A 458 -9.83 -9.04 2.06
CA LEU A 458 -8.50 -8.94 1.45
C LEU A 458 -7.92 -7.53 1.55
N LEU A 459 -8.77 -6.50 1.49
CA LEU A 459 -8.37 -5.12 1.75
C LEU A 459 -7.90 -4.91 3.19
N GLU A 460 -8.51 -5.58 4.17
CA GLU A 460 -8.01 -5.57 5.56
C GLU A 460 -6.63 -6.23 5.70
N VAL A 461 -6.33 -7.27 4.91
CA VAL A 461 -4.98 -7.86 4.85
C VAL A 461 -3.98 -6.83 4.33
N ILE A 462 -4.29 -6.14 3.23
CA ILE A 462 -3.45 -5.05 2.69
C ILE A 462 -3.30 -3.90 3.70
N ALA A 463 -4.38 -3.54 4.41
CA ALA A 463 -4.35 -2.49 5.42
C ALA A 463 -3.40 -2.84 6.58
N ARG A 464 -3.30 -4.12 6.97
CA ARG A 464 -2.34 -4.58 7.99
C ARG A 464 -0.89 -4.49 7.49
N GLU A 465 -0.63 -4.83 6.23
CA GLU A 465 0.69 -4.64 5.62
C GLU A 465 1.09 -3.16 5.62
N LYS A 466 0.17 -2.27 5.23
CA LYS A 466 0.38 -0.82 5.30
C LYS A 466 0.53 -0.31 6.72
N GLN A 467 -0.14 -0.90 7.70
CA GLN A 467 0.04 -0.53 9.10
C GLN A 467 1.47 -0.86 9.58
N LEU A 468 2.03 -1.97 9.11
CA LEU A 468 3.43 -2.33 9.36
C LEU A 468 4.38 -1.36 8.66
N GLU A 469 4.16 -1.05 7.37
CA GLU A 469 4.93 -0.03 6.65
C GLU A 469 4.89 1.31 7.37
N ASN A 470 3.69 1.72 7.80
CA ASN A 470 3.50 2.97 8.53
C ASN A 470 4.30 3.00 9.83
N TYR A 471 4.37 1.86 10.52
CA TYR A 471 5.20 1.71 11.70
C TYR A 471 6.70 1.83 11.37
N ILE A 472 7.16 1.23 10.27
CA ILE A 472 8.55 1.33 9.82
C ILE A 472 8.90 2.80 9.51
N SER A 473 8.10 3.48 8.70
CA SER A 473 8.32 4.89 8.36
C SER A 473 8.29 5.80 9.58
N ARG A 474 7.50 5.47 10.62
CA ARG A 474 7.57 6.20 11.91
C ARG A 474 8.89 5.99 12.63
N LEU A 475 9.44 4.78 12.61
CA LEU A 475 10.76 4.50 13.20
C LEU A 475 11.89 5.20 12.43
N LEU A 476 11.73 5.35 11.12
CA LEU A 476 12.65 6.12 10.26
C LEU A 476 12.47 7.64 10.39
N GLY A 477 11.43 8.09 11.08
CA GLY A 477 11.09 9.51 11.20
C GLY A 477 10.44 10.11 9.96
N GLU A 478 10.14 9.36 8.90
CA GLU A 478 9.52 9.85 7.67
C GLU A 478 8.05 10.27 7.84
N MET A 479 7.41 9.82 8.93
CA MET A 479 6.02 10.13 9.25
C MET A 479 5.85 10.65 10.66
N GLY A 480 5.05 11.72 10.78
CA GLY A 480 4.65 12.30 12.05
C GLY A 480 3.21 11.94 12.43
N VAL A 481 2.93 11.96 13.74
CA VAL A 481 1.57 11.83 14.26
C VAL A 481 0.96 13.22 14.38
N VAL A 482 -0.06 13.51 13.58
CA VAL A 482 -0.82 14.77 13.70
C VAL A 482 -2.10 14.50 14.48
N LYS A 483 -2.28 15.18 15.61
CA LYS A 483 -3.55 15.14 16.35
C LYS A 483 -4.59 15.98 15.61
N THR A 484 -5.66 15.33 15.13
CA THR A 484 -6.85 16.00 14.57
C THR A 484 -8.01 15.89 15.55
N LYS A 485 -9.10 16.65 15.30
CA LYS A 485 -10.32 16.62 16.13
C LYS A 485 -11.02 15.25 16.14
N GLU A 486 -10.75 14.39 15.16
CA GLU A 486 -11.35 13.04 15.03
C GLU A 486 -10.39 11.90 15.42
N GLY A 487 -9.15 12.21 15.83
CA GLY A 487 -8.13 11.23 16.22
C GLY A 487 -6.72 11.60 15.74
N SER A 488 -5.75 10.72 15.99
CA SER A 488 -4.38 10.86 15.49
C SER A 488 -4.27 10.30 14.06
N VAL A 489 -3.98 11.15 13.08
CA VAL A 489 -3.77 10.75 11.68
C VAL A 489 -2.26 10.75 11.39
N LEU A 490 -1.78 9.69 10.75
CA LEU A 490 -0.41 9.62 10.26
C LEU A 490 -0.29 10.40 8.95
N LYS A 491 0.68 11.31 8.90
CA LYS A 491 1.04 12.04 7.68
C LYS A 491 2.54 11.92 7.46
N THR A 492 2.96 11.86 6.19
CA THR A 492 4.36 12.01 5.83
C THR A 492 4.86 13.38 6.23
N ILE A 493 6.14 13.51 6.55
CA ILE A 493 6.75 14.82 6.84
C ILE A 493 6.56 15.78 5.67
N GLU A 494 6.61 15.29 4.43
CA GLU A 494 6.32 16.10 3.24
C GLU A 494 4.88 16.65 3.25
N ASP A 495 3.88 15.84 3.60
CA ASP A 495 2.49 16.29 3.68
C ASP A 495 2.30 17.24 4.87
N MET A 496 2.99 17.02 5.99
CA MET A 496 3.01 17.95 7.13
C MET A 496 3.67 19.28 6.77
N ALA A 497 4.75 19.27 5.99
CA ALA A 497 5.43 20.46 5.50
C ALA A 497 4.57 21.22 4.48
N LYS A 498 3.84 20.52 3.62
CA LYS A 498 2.84 21.11 2.70
C LYS A 498 1.67 21.74 3.44
N ASP A 499 1.19 21.11 4.51
CA ASP A 499 0.09 21.64 5.33
C ASP A 499 0.53 22.85 6.16
N GLN A 500 1.74 22.83 6.72
CA GLN A 500 2.26 23.92 7.58
C GLN A 500 2.83 25.08 6.78
N TYR A 501 3.43 24.81 5.61
CA TYR A 501 4.08 25.81 4.76
C TYR A 501 3.65 25.67 3.28
N PRO A 502 2.35 25.81 2.98
CA PRO A 502 1.81 25.61 1.63
C PRO A 502 2.46 26.52 0.58
N GLU A 503 2.93 27.70 0.99
CA GLU A 503 3.59 28.69 0.11
C GLU A 503 4.96 28.25 -0.41
N PHE A 504 5.66 27.34 0.29
CA PHE A 504 6.98 26.86 -0.08
C PHE A 504 6.96 25.47 -0.72
N PHE A 505 6.00 24.62 -0.35
CA PHE A 505 5.93 23.21 -0.77
C PHE A 505 4.77 22.88 -1.72
N GLY A 506 4.05 23.91 -2.19
CA GLY A 506 2.99 23.75 -3.21
C GLY A 506 1.73 23.04 -2.70
N GLY A 507 1.43 23.15 -1.42
CA GLY A 507 0.19 22.62 -0.83
C GLY A 507 -1.00 23.53 -1.16
N GLU A 508 -2.11 22.97 -1.64
CA GLU A 508 -3.37 23.70 -1.70
C GLU A 508 -3.82 24.03 -0.26
N ARG A 509 -4.04 25.31 0.05
CA ARG A 509 -4.65 25.71 1.33
C ARG A 509 -5.97 24.93 1.48
N PRO A 510 -6.27 24.34 2.65
CA PRO A 510 -7.50 23.60 2.85
C PRO A 510 -8.67 24.57 2.69
N THR A 511 -9.29 24.56 1.51
CA THR A 511 -10.58 25.19 1.31
C THR A 511 -11.61 24.28 1.96
N GLU A 512 -12.35 24.82 2.92
CA GLU A 512 -13.53 24.15 3.46
C GLU A 512 -14.41 23.75 2.28
N LYS A 513 -14.49 22.44 2.00
CA LYS A 513 -15.42 21.94 1.00
C LYS A 513 -16.82 22.41 1.41
N PRO A 514 -17.58 23.09 0.52
CA PRO A 514 -18.94 23.43 0.82
C PRO A 514 -19.71 22.13 1.07
N LYS A 515 -20.40 22.06 2.22
CA LYS A 515 -21.35 21.00 2.52
C LYS A 515 -22.33 20.90 1.36
N GLY A 516 -22.13 19.91 0.50
CA GLY A 516 -23.08 19.55 -0.54
C GLY A 516 -24.40 19.23 0.15
N LYS A 517 -25.41 20.07 -0.08
CA LYS A 517 -26.78 19.77 0.29
C LYS A 517 -27.16 18.45 -0.37
N GLU A 518 -27.53 17.47 0.44
CA GLU A 518 -28.15 16.24 -0.02
C GLU A 518 -29.34 16.59 -0.91
N MET A 519 -29.26 16.16 -2.17
CA MET A 519 -30.37 16.26 -3.10
C MET A 519 -31.44 15.24 -2.70
N THR A 520 -32.46 15.77 -2.03
CA THR A 520 -33.88 15.48 -2.20
C THR A 520 -34.38 14.05 -1.95
N GLU A 521 -35.03 13.90 -0.79
CA GLU A 521 -35.88 12.82 -0.29
C GLU A 521 -37.22 12.46 -1.03
N PRO A 522 -37.74 13.11 -2.10
CA PRO A 522 -39.08 12.78 -2.60
C PRO A 522 -39.21 11.38 -3.23
N LEU A 523 -38.15 10.88 -3.88
CA LEU A 523 -38.19 9.61 -4.60
C LEU A 523 -38.12 8.39 -3.67
N LYS A 524 -37.45 8.52 -2.52
CA LYS A 524 -37.35 7.45 -1.50
C LYS A 524 -38.66 7.27 -0.73
N LYS A 525 -39.39 8.37 -0.48
CA LYS A 525 -40.70 8.34 0.18
C LYS A 525 -41.79 7.73 -0.74
N ALA A 526 -41.73 7.99 -2.05
CA ALA A 526 -42.67 7.39 -3.00
C ALA A 526 -42.49 5.87 -3.16
N GLN A 527 -41.26 5.36 -3.12
CA GLN A 527 -40.98 3.93 -3.21
C GLN A 527 -41.36 3.16 -1.93
N HIS A 528 -41.13 3.75 -0.75
CA HIS A 528 -41.55 3.14 0.52
C HIS A 528 -43.09 3.06 0.65
N ALA A 529 -43.80 4.13 0.27
CA ALA A 529 -45.26 4.16 0.29
C ALA A 529 -45.89 3.11 -0.64
N LEU A 530 -45.30 2.87 -1.82
CA LEU A 530 -45.74 1.82 -2.75
C LEU A 530 -45.49 0.40 -2.19
N GLY A 531 -44.35 0.19 -1.51
CA GLY A 531 -44.04 -1.08 -0.85
C GLY A 531 -44.98 -1.40 0.30
N ASP A 532 -45.31 -0.41 1.12
CA ASP A 532 -46.20 -0.56 2.28
C ASP A 532 -47.65 -0.81 1.84
N ILE A 533 -48.15 -0.08 0.84
CA ILE A 533 -49.48 -0.29 0.25
C ILE A 533 -49.61 -1.71 -0.32
N LEU A 534 -48.62 -2.21 -1.07
CA LEU A 534 -48.68 -3.55 -1.66
C LEU A 534 -48.55 -4.67 -0.62
N SER A 535 -47.80 -4.45 0.46
CA SER A 535 -47.71 -5.40 1.58
C SER A 535 -49.04 -5.57 2.33
N SER A 536 -49.88 -4.53 2.39
CA SER A 536 -51.22 -4.58 2.99
C SER A 536 -52.22 -5.46 2.21
N PHE A 537 -51.92 -5.76 0.94
CA PHE A 537 -52.68 -6.68 0.09
C PHE A 537 -52.15 -8.13 0.10
N GLY A 538 -51.17 -8.46 0.96
CA GLY A 538 -50.62 -9.83 1.06
C GLY A 538 -49.73 -10.25 -0.14
N LEU A 539 -49.46 -9.33 -1.07
CA LEU A 539 -48.56 -9.56 -2.20
C LEU A 539 -47.13 -9.15 -1.81
N ARG A 540 -46.34 -10.10 -1.30
CA ARG A 540 -44.90 -9.90 -1.07
C ARG A 540 -44.14 -9.96 -2.40
N PHE A 541 -43.93 -8.82 -3.04
CA PHE A 541 -43.07 -8.71 -4.22
C PHE A 541 -41.60 -8.52 -3.78
N ASP A 542 -40.98 -9.58 -3.25
CA ASP A 542 -39.62 -9.51 -2.70
C ASP A 542 -38.56 -9.11 -3.75
N TRP A 543 -38.84 -9.30 -5.04
CA TRP A 543 -37.96 -8.88 -6.14
C TRP A 543 -37.86 -7.36 -6.36
N LEU A 544 -38.82 -6.56 -5.85
CA LEU A 544 -38.75 -5.09 -5.90
C LEU A 544 -37.84 -4.50 -4.80
N ARG A 545 -37.47 -5.31 -3.79
CA ARG A 545 -36.59 -4.90 -2.68
C ARG A 545 -35.11 -5.19 -2.93
N ALA A 546 -34.78 -6.01 -3.92
CA ALA A 546 -33.40 -6.34 -4.28
C ALA A 546 -32.71 -5.12 -4.90
N ARG A 547 -31.75 -4.52 -4.17
CA ARG A 547 -31.00 -3.34 -4.63
C ARG A 547 -29.59 -3.65 -5.12
N GLY A 548 -29.17 -4.91 -5.06
CA GLY A 548 -27.85 -5.36 -5.50
C GLY A 548 -27.87 -6.72 -6.19
N PRO A 549 -26.71 -7.19 -6.67
CA PRO A 549 -26.61 -8.35 -7.55
C PRO A 549 -26.60 -9.71 -6.81
N TYR A 550 -26.69 -9.71 -5.49
CA TYR A 550 -26.64 -10.92 -4.65
C TYR A 550 -28.03 -11.37 -4.19
N GLU A 551 -28.12 -12.59 -3.66
CA GLU A 551 -29.36 -13.16 -3.14
C GLU A 551 -30.03 -12.25 -2.08
N PHE A 552 -31.35 -12.10 -2.21
CA PHE A 552 -32.18 -11.24 -1.35
C PHE A 552 -33.16 -12.06 -0.50
N ALA A 553 -33.44 -13.32 -0.88
CA ALA A 553 -34.29 -14.24 -0.13
C ALA A 553 -33.51 -14.86 1.05
N MET A 554 -33.38 -14.09 2.13
CA MET A 554 -32.67 -14.49 3.35
C MET A 554 -33.29 -15.71 4.04
N ASP A 555 -34.61 -15.68 4.26
CA ASP A 555 -35.30 -16.67 5.08
C ASP A 555 -35.42 -18.03 4.38
N ASP A 556 -35.60 -18.04 3.05
CA ASP A 556 -35.79 -19.28 2.31
C ASP A 556 -34.45 -19.88 1.85
N ARG A 557 -33.66 -19.15 1.05
CA ARG A 557 -32.49 -19.75 0.37
C ARG A 557 -31.22 -19.68 1.20
N ILE A 558 -30.98 -18.55 1.85
CA ILE A 558 -29.74 -18.36 2.60
C ILE A 558 -29.75 -19.26 3.84
N ALA A 559 -30.86 -19.29 4.59
CA ALA A 559 -31.00 -20.16 5.75
C ALA A 559 -31.08 -21.65 5.39
N GLU A 560 -31.88 -22.06 4.40
CA GLU A 560 -32.06 -23.50 4.13
C GLU A 560 -30.98 -24.11 3.26
N MET A 561 -30.40 -23.37 2.31
CA MET A 561 -29.44 -23.94 1.35
C MET A 561 -28.01 -23.51 1.66
N PHE A 562 -27.78 -22.21 1.83
CA PHE A 562 -26.41 -21.72 1.88
C PHE A 562 -25.76 -21.98 3.25
N GLN A 563 -26.52 -21.86 4.33
CA GLN A 563 -26.03 -22.19 5.66
C GLN A 563 -25.75 -23.69 5.81
N VAL A 564 -26.50 -24.57 5.15
CA VAL A 564 -26.21 -26.01 5.15
C VAL A 564 -24.83 -26.29 4.56
N GLU A 565 -24.50 -25.71 3.40
CA GLU A 565 -23.16 -25.85 2.81
C GLU A 565 -22.07 -25.26 3.71
N THR A 566 -22.33 -24.08 4.28
CA THR A 566 -21.42 -23.39 5.21
C THR A 566 -21.14 -24.26 6.46
N MET A 567 -22.19 -24.87 7.02
CA MET A 567 -22.13 -25.73 8.19
C MET A 567 -21.43 -27.06 7.90
N VAL A 568 -21.76 -27.71 6.78
CA VAL A 568 -21.20 -29.04 6.45
C VAL A 568 -19.75 -28.93 6.00
N GLN A 569 -19.45 -28.03 5.06
CA GLN A 569 -18.12 -27.93 4.45
C GLN A 569 -17.14 -27.08 5.25
N GLY A 570 -17.63 -26.15 6.08
CA GLY A 570 -16.80 -25.32 6.95
C GLY A 570 -16.77 -25.86 8.39
N TYR A 571 -17.89 -25.70 9.10
CA TYR A 571 -17.97 -25.95 10.54
C TYR A 571 -17.71 -27.42 10.92
N LEU A 572 -18.50 -28.35 10.39
CA LEU A 572 -18.39 -29.77 10.70
C LEU A 572 -17.06 -30.34 10.23
N TYR A 573 -16.49 -29.77 9.17
CA TYR A 573 -15.18 -30.17 8.67
C TYR A 573 -14.08 -29.92 9.72
N VAL A 574 -13.97 -28.68 10.21
CA VAL A 574 -12.98 -28.30 11.23
C VAL A 574 -13.23 -29.06 12.53
N LEU A 575 -14.49 -29.11 12.98
CA LEU A 575 -14.87 -29.80 14.21
C LEU A 575 -14.50 -31.29 14.16
N ARG A 576 -14.88 -32.00 13.09
CA ARG A 576 -14.56 -33.42 12.93
C ARG A 576 -13.07 -33.65 12.83
N TYR A 577 -12.32 -32.77 12.15
CA TYR A 577 -10.87 -32.87 12.07
C TYR A 577 -10.24 -32.81 13.47
N LEU A 578 -10.64 -31.81 14.27
CA LEU A 578 -10.12 -31.62 15.63
C LEU A 578 -10.52 -32.76 16.57
N GLN A 579 -11.80 -33.16 16.56
CA GLN A 579 -12.29 -34.27 17.39
C GLN A 579 -11.64 -35.61 17.04
N ARG A 580 -11.37 -35.87 15.75
CA ARG A 580 -10.63 -37.06 15.31
C ARG A 580 -9.19 -37.03 15.82
N GLY A 581 -8.56 -35.86 15.80
CA GLY A 581 -7.20 -35.65 16.29
C GLY A 581 -6.99 -36.07 17.75
N VAL A 582 -8.04 -35.97 18.57
CA VAL A 582 -8.00 -36.33 20.00
C VAL A 582 -8.76 -37.63 20.33
N ASN A 583 -9.13 -38.41 19.31
CA ASN A 583 -9.84 -39.70 19.45
C ASN A 583 -11.16 -39.65 20.24
N VAL A 584 -12.01 -38.63 20.02
CA VAL A 584 -13.35 -38.60 20.66
C VAL A 584 -14.16 -39.84 20.23
N PRO A 585 -14.70 -40.65 21.16
CA PRO A 585 -15.47 -41.85 20.84
C PRO A 585 -16.70 -41.56 19.96
N GLY A 586 -16.96 -42.41 18.97
CA GLY A 586 -18.17 -42.35 18.13
C GLY A 586 -17.99 -41.65 16.77
N ILE A 587 -16.83 -41.06 16.48
CA ILE A 587 -16.54 -40.41 15.19
C ILE A 587 -15.77 -41.39 14.29
N ARG A 588 -16.45 -42.02 13.32
CA ARG A 588 -15.81 -42.87 12.29
C ARG A 588 -15.43 -42.06 11.04
N LEU A 589 -14.46 -42.56 10.26
CA LEU A 589 -13.91 -41.94 9.06
C LEU A 589 -14.96 -41.66 7.99
#